data_AF-A0A935YX61-F1
#
_entry.id   AF-A0A935YX61-F1
#
_cell.length_a   1.000
_cell.length_b   1.000
_cell.length_c   1.000
_cell.angle_alpha   90.00
_cell.angle_beta   90.00
_cell.angle_gamma   90.00
#
_symmetry.space_group_name_H-M   'P 1'
#
loop_
_entity.id
_entity.type
_entity.pdbx_description
1 polymer ?
#
loop_
_entity_poly.entity_id
_entity_poly.type
_entity_poly.pdbx_seq_one_letter_code
_entity_poly.pdbx_strand_id
1 'polypeptide(L)'
;MSTYREAGSRPEPRDVEAEAIAELVARARRVRMRVLVPGVVLALVVGGVLAVAVREAQFVVLNAHFPYATALMVAPVVGFAIRAVQRLADAAVGARASAWRRELVGRHGLDAESLEELTRFL
;
A
#
# COMPACT_ATOMS: atom_id res chain seq x y z
N MET A 1 -31.84 47.97 -26.04
CA MET A 1 -30.53 47.51 -26.55
C MET A 1 -29.51 47.83 -25.45
N SER A 2 -28.79 46.93 -24.81
CA SER A 2 -28.34 45.60 -25.17
C SER A 2 -28.42 44.67 -23.96
N THR A 3 -28.92 43.48 -24.21
CA THR A 3 -28.88 42.25 -23.41
C THR A 3 -27.44 41.83 -23.12
N TYR A 4 -27.03 41.79 -21.84
CA TYR A 4 -26.01 40.83 -21.39
C TYR A 4 -26.69 39.77 -20.53
N ARG A 5 -27.02 38.68 -21.22
CA ARG A 5 -27.54 37.41 -20.72
C ARG A 5 -26.36 36.59 -20.18
N GLU A 6 -26.55 36.04 -18.99
CA GLU A 6 -25.96 34.78 -18.47
C GLU A 6 -24.44 34.54 -18.64
N ALA A 7 -23.76 34.50 -17.50
CA ALA A 7 -22.93 33.33 -17.19
C ALA A 7 -23.33 32.87 -15.79
N GLY A 8 -24.46 32.16 -15.72
CA GLY A 8 -24.76 31.37 -14.54
C GLY A 8 -23.54 30.51 -14.24
N SER A 9 -22.97 30.73 -13.06
CA SER A 9 -22.04 29.81 -12.42
C SER A 9 -22.77 28.48 -12.28
N ARG A 10 -22.74 27.68 -13.36
CA ARG A 10 -23.13 26.28 -13.31
C ARG A 10 -22.29 25.69 -12.18
N PRO A 11 -22.88 25.11 -11.13
CA PRO A 11 -22.09 24.31 -10.21
C PRO A 11 -21.37 23.28 -11.07
N GLU A 12 -20.04 23.20 -10.93
CA GLU A 12 -19.22 22.17 -11.58
C GLU A 12 -19.97 20.84 -11.49
N PRO A 13 -20.10 20.09 -12.60
CA PRO A 13 -20.66 18.76 -12.53
C PRO A 13 -19.85 18.03 -11.48
N ARG A 14 -20.50 17.58 -10.40
CA ARG A 14 -19.87 16.79 -9.37
C ARG A 14 -19.28 15.58 -10.10
N ASP A 15 -17.96 15.51 -10.23
CA ASP A 15 -17.29 14.41 -10.90
C ASP A 15 -17.46 13.16 -10.03
N VAL A 16 -18.60 12.48 -10.23
CA VAL A 16 -18.97 11.26 -9.51
C VAL A 16 -17.89 10.19 -9.69
N GLU A 17 -17.19 10.21 -10.81
CA GLU A 17 -16.00 9.41 -11.08
C GLU A 17 -14.85 9.75 -10.12
N ALA A 18 -14.53 11.04 -9.91
CA ALA A 18 -13.45 11.46 -9.01
C ALA A 18 -13.74 11.08 -7.55
N GLU A 19 -15.00 11.22 -7.10
CA GLU A 19 -15.42 10.77 -5.75
C GLU A 19 -15.30 9.24 -5.60
N ALA A 20 -15.72 8.47 -6.62
CA ALA A 20 -15.61 7.00 -6.64
C ALA A 20 -14.14 6.52 -6.61
N ILE A 21 -13.25 7.19 -7.33
CA ILE A 21 -11.81 6.90 -7.36
C ILE A 21 -11.17 7.21 -6.00
N ALA A 22 -11.47 8.39 -5.43
CA ALA A 22 -10.96 8.78 -4.12
C ALA A 22 -11.37 7.77 -3.04
N GLU A 23 -12.61 7.27 -3.09
CA GLU A 23 -13.10 6.26 -2.16
C GLU A 23 -12.40 4.91 -2.34
N LEU A 24 -12.20 4.45 -3.58
CA LEU A 24 -11.43 3.24 -3.89
C LEU A 24 -10.00 3.31 -3.39
N VAL A 25 -9.29 4.40 -3.67
CA VAL A 25 -7.92 4.63 -3.22
C VAL A 25 -7.86 4.68 -1.69
N ALA A 26 -8.81 5.34 -1.03
CA ALA A 26 -8.88 5.38 0.43
C ALA A 26 -9.14 4.00 1.05
N ARG A 27 -9.99 3.16 0.43
CA ARG A 27 -10.24 1.77 0.86
C ARG A 27 -9.01 0.89 0.63
N ALA A 28 -8.38 0.96 -0.53
CA ALA A 28 -7.17 0.24 -0.86
C ALA A 28 -6.02 0.61 0.09
N ARG A 29 -5.78 1.91 0.32
CA ARG A 29 -4.75 2.40 1.25
C ARG A 29 -4.99 1.92 2.67
N ARG A 30 -6.24 1.90 3.16
CA ARG A 30 -6.57 1.38 4.50
C ARG A 30 -6.25 -0.11 4.63
N VAL A 31 -6.60 -0.92 3.63
CA VAL A 31 -6.28 -2.35 3.64
C VAL A 31 -4.77 -2.56 3.55
N ARG A 32 -4.09 -1.84 2.66
CA ARG A 32 -2.64 -1.92 2.49
C ARG A 32 -1.91 -1.55 3.77
N MET A 33 -2.28 -0.46 4.44
CA MET A 33 -1.70 -0.05 5.72
C MET A 33 -1.95 -1.07 6.83
N ARG A 34 -3.13 -1.70 6.89
CA ARG A 34 -3.43 -2.74 7.89
C ARG A 34 -2.56 -3.99 7.74
N VAL A 35 -2.00 -4.26 6.57
CA VAL A 35 -1.12 -5.41 6.32
C VAL A 35 0.36 -4.98 6.39
N LEU A 36 0.71 -3.88 5.73
CA LEU A 36 2.08 -3.37 5.68
C LEU A 36 2.61 -2.99 7.06
N VAL A 37 1.85 -2.23 7.85
CA VAL A 37 2.34 -1.72 9.15
C VAL A 37 2.71 -2.86 10.10
N PRO A 38 1.80 -3.81 10.43
CA PRO A 38 2.17 -4.90 11.33
C PRO A 38 3.24 -5.82 10.72
N GLY A 39 3.22 -6.05 9.40
CA GLY A 39 4.21 -6.90 8.74
C GLY A 39 5.62 -6.30 8.76
N VAL A 40 5.75 -4.99 8.52
CA VAL A 40 7.03 -4.28 8.62
C VAL A 40 7.52 -4.24 10.07
N VAL A 41 6.63 -3.96 11.03
CA VAL A 41 6.98 -4.00 12.46
C VAL A 41 7.49 -5.39 12.85
N LEU A 42 6.81 -6.46 12.45
CA LEU A 42 7.25 -7.82 12.70
C LEU A 42 8.61 -8.12 12.05
N ALA A 43 8.81 -7.71 10.80
CA ALA A 43 10.09 -7.89 10.11
C ALA A 43 11.25 -7.18 10.81
N LEU A 44 11.02 -5.98 11.34
CA LEU A 44 12.01 -5.25 12.12
C LEU A 44 12.31 -5.92 13.47
N VAL A 45 11.30 -6.43 14.17
CA VAL A 45 11.48 -7.17 15.44
C VAL A 45 12.31 -8.44 15.19
N VAL A 46 11.96 -9.24 14.18
CA VAL A 46 12.70 -10.44 13.81
C VAL A 46 14.13 -10.10 13.38
N GLY A 47 14.31 -9.04 12.59
CA GLY A 47 15.62 -8.52 12.22
C GLY A 47 16.49 -8.13 13.42
N GLY A 48 15.90 -7.45 14.40
CA GLY A 48 16.58 -7.08 15.64
C GLY A 48 17.03 -8.30 16.45
N VAL A 49 16.16 -9.30 16.61
CA VAL A 49 16.50 -10.57 17.28
C VAL A 49 17.64 -11.28 16.55
N LEU A 50 17.59 -11.34 15.22
CA LEU A 50 18.65 -11.94 14.41
C LEU A 50 19.97 -11.18 14.56
N ALA A 51 19.96 -9.85 14.60
CA ALA A 51 21.16 -9.05 14.82
C ALA A 51 21.80 -9.31 16.17
N VAL A 52 21.00 -9.46 17.23
CA VAL A 52 21.51 -9.85 18.56
C VAL A 52 22.12 -11.25 18.52
N ALA A 53 21.44 -12.22 17.89
CA ALA A 53 21.95 -13.58 17.77
C ALA A 53 23.27 -13.66 16.99
N VAL A 54 23.39 -12.94 15.86
CA VAL A 54 24.62 -12.88 15.07
C VAL A 54 25.73 -12.20 15.86
N ARG A 55 25.42 -11.12 16.59
CA ARG A 55 26.38 -10.43 17.45
C ARG A 55 26.92 -11.36 18.54
N GLU A 56 26.05 -12.08 19.24
CA GLU A 56 26.45 -13.08 20.25
C GLU A 56 27.34 -14.16 19.63
N ALA A 57 26.97 -14.71 18.48
CA ALA A 57 27.79 -15.70 17.79
C ALA A 57 29.18 -15.17 17.41
N GLN A 58 29.29 -13.92 16.96
CA GLN A 58 30.58 -13.29 16.66
C GLN A 58 31.45 -13.14 17.91
N PHE A 59 30.87 -12.74 19.05
CA PHE A 59 31.63 -12.68 20.31
C PHE A 59 32.11 -14.07 20.75
N VAL A 60 31.27 -15.10 20.64
CA VAL A 60 31.65 -16.47 21.05
C VAL A 60 32.75 -17.05 20.16
N VAL A 61 32.69 -16.82 18.84
CA VAL A 61 33.62 -17.45 17.87
C VAL A 61 34.89 -16.64 17.66
N LEU A 62 34.78 -15.32 17.59
CA LEU A 62 35.88 -14.42 17.18
C LEU A 62 36.39 -13.54 18.34
N ASN A 63 35.74 -13.60 19.51
CA ASN A 63 36.04 -12.75 20.67
C ASN A 63 36.05 -11.24 20.33
N ALA A 64 35.32 -10.85 19.29
CA ALA A 64 35.29 -9.50 18.74
C ALA A 64 33.92 -9.20 18.11
N HIS A 65 33.52 -7.92 18.16
CA HIS A 65 32.28 -7.44 17.56
C HIS A 65 32.56 -6.54 16.36
N PHE A 66 31.98 -6.92 15.22
CA PHE A 66 32.06 -6.17 13.97
C PHE A 66 30.65 -5.70 13.58
N PRO A 67 30.20 -4.53 14.07
CA PRO A 67 28.81 -4.08 13.87
C PRO A 67 28.42 -3.96 12.40
N TYR A 68 29.36 -3.56 11.54
CA TYR A 68 29.16 -3.48 10.09
C TYR A 68 28.93 -4.86 9.46
N ALA A 69 29.66 -5.89 9.91
CA ALA A 69 29.49 -7.25 9.42
C ALA A 69 28.13 -7.83 9.86
N THR A 70 27.72 -7.56 11.11
CA THR A 70 26.37 -7.91 11.59
C THR A 70 25.29 -7.26 10.72
N ALA A 71 25.41 -5.96 10.46
CA ALA A 71 24.46 -5.23 9.61
C ALA A 71 24.41 -5.81 8.18
N LEU A 72 25.57 -6.14 7.59
CA LEU A 72 25.65 -6.71 6.25
C LEU A 72 25.00 -8.10 6.14
N MET A 73 25.04 -8.89 7.21
CA MET A 73 24.40 -10.21 7.26
C MET A 73 22.89 -10.13 7.50
N VAL A 74 22.42 -9.17 8.29
CA VAL A 74 21.01 -9.07 8.70
C VAL A 74 20.17 -8.25 7.72
N ALA A 75 20.73 -7.20 7.12
CA ALA A 75 20.01 -6.29 6.22
C ALA A 75 19.33 -7.01 5.03
N PRO A 76 19.95 -7.99 4.35
CA PRO A 76 19.29 -8.73 3.26
C PRO A 76 18.06 -9.50 3.73
N VAL A 77 18.11 -10.09 4.94
CA VAL A 77 17.00 -10.86 5.52
C VAL A 77 15.82 -9.94 5.81
N VAL A 78 16.09 -8.80 6.45
CA VAL A 78 15.07 -7.79 6.76
C VAL A 78 14.48 -7.20 5.47
N GLY A 79 15.33 -6.87 4.50
CA GLY A 79 14.90 -6.35 3.20
C GLY A 79 14.00 -7.34 2.45
N PHE A 80 14.35 -8.63 2.46
CA PHE A 80 13.54 -9.67 1.84
C PHE A 80 12.18 -9.84 2.54
N ALA A 81 12.16 -9.82 3.87
CA ALA A 81 10.93 -9.89 4.66
C ALA A 81 10.00 -8.70 4.35
N ILE A 82 10.52 -7.47 4.28
CA ILE A 82 9.74 -6.29 3.91
C ILE A 82 9.17 -6.43 2.50
N ARG A 83 9.98 -6.91 1.53
CA ARG A 83 9.52 -7.12 0.15
C ARG A 83 8.44 -8.19 0.04
N ALA A 84 8.51 -9.25 0.84
CA ALA A 84 7.47 -10.26 0.92
C ALA A 84 6.15 -9.69 1.50
N VAL A 85 6.23 -8.87 2.55
CA VAL A 85 5.09 -8.18 3.14
C VAL A 85 4.43 -7.22 2.15
N GLN A 86 5.21 -6.50 1.33
CA GLN A 86 4.67 -5.66 0.26
C GLN A 86 3.85 -6.46 -0.74
N ARG A 87 4.38 -7.60 -1.22
CA ARG A 87 3.65 -8.49 -2.14
C ARG A 87 2.37 -9.04 -1.53
N LEU A 88 2.39 -9.38 -0.24
CA LEU A 88 1.18 -9.83 0.48
C LEU A 88 0.13 -8.72 0.60
N ALA A 89 0.56 -7.49 0.88
CA ALA A 89 -0.34 -6.35 0.94
C ALA A 89 -0.98 -6.07 -0.43
N ASP A 90 -0.21 -6.14 -1.50
CA ASP A 90 -0.71 -5.94 -2.87
C ASP A 90 -1.66 -7.08 -3.30
N ALA A 91 -1.33 -8.33 -2.95
CA ALA A 91 -2.21 -9.47 -3.18
C ALA A 91 -3.54 -9.35 -2.40
N ALA A 92 -3.49 -8.86 -1.15
CA ALA A 92 -4.69 -8.64 -0.34
C ALA A 92 -5.59 -7.52 -0.90
N VAL A 93 -4.99 -6.48 -1.50
CA VAL A 93 -5.72 -5.43 -2.23
C VAL A 93 -6.34 -6.01 -3.50
N GLY A 94 -5.58 -6.73 -4.32
CA GLY A 94 -6.06 -7.35 -5.56
C GLY A 94 -7.22 -8.33 -5.34
N ALA A 95 -7.15 -9.15 -4.28
CA ALA A 95 -8.22 -10.08 -3.92
C ALA A 95 -9.54 -9.37 -3.53
N ARG A 96 -9.46 -8.16 -2.96
CA ARG A 96 -10.64 -7.35 -2.57
C ARG A 96 -11.11 -6.40 -3.66
N ALA A 97 -10.23 -6.02 -4.59
CA ALA A 97 -10.52 -5.09 -5.67
C ALA A 97 -11.69 -5.55 -6.56
N SER A 98 -11.82 -6.85 -6.81
CA SER A 98 -12.93 -7.43 -7.60
C SER A 98 -14.30 -7.30 -6.90
N ALA A 99 -14.33 -7.35 -5.57
CA ALA A 99 -15.55 -7.15 -4.79
C ALA A 99 -15.94 -5.66 -4.74
N TRP A 100 -14.96 -4.77 -4.54
CA TRP A 100 -15.19 -3.32 -4.56
C TRP A 100 -15.67 -2.82 -5.92
N ARG A 101 -15.11 -3.35 -7.01
CA ARG A 101 -15.53 -3.00 -8.38
C ARG A 101 -17.01 -3.27 -8.61
N ARG A 102 -17.49 -4.46 -8.21
CA ARG A 102 -18.92 -4.83 -8.31
C ARG A 102 -19.82 -3.95 -7.44
N GLU A 103 -19.36 -3.57 -6.26
CA GLU A 103 -20.09 -2.68 -5.35
C GLU A 103 -20.21 -1.24 -5.90
N LEU A 104 -19.17 -0.73 -6.57
CA LEU A 104 -19.15 0.61 -7.15
C LEU A 104 -19.95 0.73 -8.46
N VAL A 105 -19.90 -0.29 -9.33
CA VAL A 105 -20.78 -0.35 -10.52
C VAL A 105 -22.25 -0.27 -10.09
N GLY A 106 -22.63 -0.99 -9.02
CA GLY A 106 -24.01 -0.99 -8.52
C GLY A 106 -24.45 0.32 -7.83
N ARG A 107 -23.54 1.06 -7.19
CA ARG A 107 -23.88 2.32 -6.49
C ARG A 107 -23.84 3.56 -7.38
N HIS A 108 -22.89 3.64 -8.30
CA HIS A 108 -22.65 4.85 -9.08
C HIS A 108 -23.07 4.72 -10.55
N GLY A 109 -23.53 3.53 -10.99
CA GLY A 109 -23.96 3.31 -12.37
C GLY A 109 -22.82 3.52 -13.38
N LEU A 110 -21.58 3.36 -12.93
CA LEU A 110 -20.38 3.55 -13.74
C LEU A 110 -20.17 2.39 -14.70
N ASP A 111 -19.71 2.70 -15.91
CA ASP A 111 -19.43 1.70 -16.92
C ASP A 111 -18.24 0.82 -16.48
N ALA A 112 -18.36 -0.49 -16.72
CA ALA A 112 -17.44 -1.49 -16.17
C ALA A 112 -16.01 -1.33 -16.73
N GLU A 113 -15.91 -0.78 -17.94
CA GLU A 113 -14.66 -0.60 -18.69
C GLU A 113 -13.78 0.51 -18.08
N SER A 114 -14.37 1.64 -17.68
CA SER A 114 -13.67 2.76 -17.02
C SER A 114 -13.11 2.37 -15.65
N LEU A 115 -13.79 1.47 -14.93
CA LEU A 115 -13.35 0.92 -13.64
C LEU A 115 -12.27 -0.17 -13.78
N GLU A 116 -12.23 -0.88 -14.91
CA GLU A 116 -11.21 -1.89 -15.20
C GLU A 116 -9.84 -1.26 -15.41
N GLU A 117 -9.78 -0.16 -16.15
CA GLU A 117 -8.54 0.57 -16.42
C GLU A 117 -8.00 1.22 -15.13
N LEU A 118 -8.88 1.73 -14.28
CA LEU A 118 -8.56 2.37 -13.01
C LEU A 118 -8.05 1.40 -11.93
N THR A 119 -8.61 0.18 -11.88
CA THR A 119 -8.16 -0.84 -10.92
C THR A 119 -6.84 -1.50 -11.31
N ARG A 120 -6.37 -1.31 -12.55
CA ARG A 120 -5.07 -1.80 -13.03
C ARG A 120 -3.88 -1.03 -12.42
N PHE A 121 -4.12 0.18 -11.87
CA PHE A 121 -3.10 1.04 -11.25
C PHE A 121 -3.08 1.00 -9.71
N LEU A 122 -3.94 0.19 -9.08
CA LEU A 122 -3.99 -0.04 -7.62
C LEU A 122 -3.07 -1.18 -7.19
#